data_AF-A0A370X0F5-F1
#
_entry.id   AF-A0A370X0F5-F1
#
_cell.length_a   1.000
_cell.length_b   1.000
_cell.length_c   1.000
_cell.angle_alpha   90.00
_cell.angle_beta   90.00
_cell.angle_gamma   90.00
#
_symmetry.space_group_name_H-M   'P 1'
#
loop_
_entity.id
_entity.type
_entity.pdbx_description
1 polymer ?
#
loop_
_entity_poly.entity_id
_entity_poly.type
_entity_poly.pdbx_seq_one_letter_code
_entity_poly.pdbx_strand_id
1 'polypeptide(L)'
;MGPVTKQFGNTPWLVYSCDDKMSIVIVTATNNPAMPFYFFFSHSDKGYELHGEGTGDKHLTDATFAQLKLLSDSQIMSLVAETQKASTKN
;
A
#
# COMPACT_ATOMS: atom_id res chain seq x y z
N MET A 1 -11.98 1.00 0.16
CA MET A 1 -12.10 1.15 1.64
C MET A 1 -10.81 1.75 2.20
N GLY A 2 -10.87 2.60 3.22
CA GLY A 2 -9.70 3.29 3.81
C GLY A 2 -9.89 4.83 3.85
N PRO A 3 -8.82 5.62 4.04
CA PRO A 3 -7.43 5.17 4.21
C PRO A 3 -7.09 4.74 5.64
N VAL A 4 -6.03 3.94 5.76
CA VAL A 4 -5.19 3.91 6.96
C VAL A 4 -3.80 4.47 6.63
N THR A 5 -3.22 5.25 7.54
CA THR A 5 -1.86 5.75 7.37
C THR A 5 -0.86 4.72 7.88
N LYS A 6 0.14 4.40 7.07
CA LYS A 6 1.26 3.52 7.42
C LYS A 6 2.59 4.20 7.10
N GLN A 7 3.66 3.68 7.66
CA GLN A 7 5.02 4.08 7.31
C GLN A 7 5.73 2.92 6.64
N PHE A 8 6.33 3.20 5.49
CA PHE A 8 7.19 2.27 4.75
C PHE A 8 8.38 3.06 4.22
N GLY A 9 9.59 2.52 4.33
CA GLY A 9 10.83 3.20 3.95
C GLY A 9 11.01 4.55 4.68
N ASN A 10 10.60 4.63 5.96
CA ASN A 10 10.57 5.87 6.75
C ASN A 10 9.72 7.00 6.15
N THR A 11 8.78 6.66 5.26
CA THR A 11 7.95 7.60 4.52
C THR A 11 6.47 7.30 4.82
N PRO A 12 5.60 8.32 5.03
CA PRO A 12 4.18 8.09 5.25
C PRO A 12 3.42 7.78 3.94
N TRP A 13 2.55 6.78 4.00
CA TRP A 13 1.71 6.31 2.90
C TRP A 13 0.27 6.15 3.34
N LEU A 14 -0.66 6.36 2.40
CA LEU A 14 -2.08 6.07 2.58
C LEU A 14 -2.37 4.70 1.96
N VAL A 15 -2.90 3.78 2.76
CA VAL A 15 -3.27 2.44 2.32
C VAL A 15 -4.79 2.37 2.17
N TYR A 16 -5.23 1.88 1.02
CA TYR A 16 -6.62 1.60 0.69
C TYR A 16 -6.74 0.13 0.28
N SER A 17 -7.87 -0.50 0.55
CA SER A 17 -8.23 -1.77 -0.09
C SER A 17 -9.29 -1.57 -1.15
N CYS A 18 -9.23 -2.40 -2.19
CA CYS A 18 -10.23 -2.46 -3.25
C CYS A 18 -11.50 -3.20 -2.80
N ASP A 19 -12.55 -3.14 -3.62
CA ASP A 19 -13.84 -3.78 -3.34
C ASP A 19 -13.80 -5.31 -3.46
N ASP A 20 -12.76 -5.85 -4.12
CA ASP A 20 -12.46 -7.28 -4.17
C ASP A 20 -12.03 -7.89 -2.82
N LYS A 21 -11.83 -7.02 -1.81
CA LYS A 21 -11.44 -7.40 -0.44
C LYS A 21 -10.13 -8.16 -0.34
N MET A 22 -9.27 -8.05 -1.36
CA MET A 22 -7.96 -8.71 -1.38
C MET A 22 -6.89 -7.73 -1.83
N SER A 23 -7.16 -6.95 -2.87
CA SER A 23 -6.16 -6.02 -3.40
C SER A 23 -6.04 -4.76 -2.54
N ILE A 24 -4.83 -4.23 -2.44
CA ILE A 24 -4.55 -2.95 -1.76
C ILE A 24 -3.77 -1.99 -2.66
N VAL A 25 -4.12 -0.71 -2.57
CA VAL A 25 -3.39 0.40 -3.20
C VAL A 25 -2.74 1.23 -2.10
N ILE A 26 -1.45 1.50 -2.23
CA ILE A 26 -0.65 2.29 -1.30
C ILE A 26 -0.20 3.54 -2.04
N VAL A 27 -0.83 4.67 -1.76
CA VAL A 27 -0.56 5.94 -2.46
C VAL A 27 0.24 6.89 -1.57
N THR A 28 1.03 7.76 -2.21
CA THR A 28 1.75 8.82 -1.50
C THR A 28 0.79 9.73 -0.73
N ALA A 29 1.10 10.00 0.53
CA ALA A 29 0.41 11.03 1.30
C ALA A 29 0.72 12.44 0.76
N THR A 30 -0.10 13.43 1.13
CA THR A 30 0.14 14.84 0.76
C THR A 30 1.52 15.30 1.24
N ASN A 31 2.24 16.07 0.40
CA ASN A 31 3.60 16.58 0.65
C ASN A 31 4.69 15.51 0.77
N ASN A 32 4.43 14.28 0.30
CA ASN A 32 5.45 13.24 0.20
C ASN A 32 6.30 13.44 -1.08
N PRO A 33 7.65 13.52 -1.00
CA PRO A 33 8.52 13.67 -2.19
C PRO A 33 8.45 12.49 -3.18
N ALA A 34 7.91 11.35 -2.75
CA ALA A 34 7.59 10.24 -3.65
C ALA A 34 6.37 10.54 -4.55
N MET A 35 5.66 11.67 -4.38
CA MET A 35 4.54 12.01 -5.25
C MET A 35 5.02 12.46 -6.64
N PRO A 36 4.37 12.04 -7.75
CA PRO A 36 3.25 11.10 -7.82
C PRO A 36 3.73 9.65 -7.91
N PHE A 37 3.35 8.80 -6.94
CA PHE A 37 3.65 7.37 -6.97
C PHE A 37 2.61 6.56 -6.19
N TYR A 38 2.38 5.33 -6.63
CA TYR A 38 1.60 4.35 -5.88
C TYR A 38 2.18 2.94 -6.02
N PHE A 39 1.92 2.11 -5.02
CA PHE A 39 2.10 0.67 -5.07
C PHE A 39 0.75 -0.03 -5.11
N PHE A 40 0.72 -1.20 -5.72
CA PHE A 40 -0.47 -2.04 -5.80
C PHE A 40 -0.10 -3.49 -5.50
N PHE A 41 -0.81 -4.10 -4.55
CA PHE A 41 -0.80 -5.54 -4.38
C PHE A 41 -2.04 -6.12 -5.06
N SER A 42 -1.83 -6.97 -6.06
CA SER A 42 -2.87 -7.79 -6.69
C SER A 42 -2.81 -9.20 -6.13
N HIS A 43 -3.96 -9.83 -5.91
CA HIS A 43 -4.02 -11.23 -5.50
C HIS A 43 -4.28 -12.12 -6.71
N SER A 44 -3.45 -13.15 -6.91
CA SER A 44 -3.62 -14.17 -7.93
C SER A 44 -3.56 -15.58 -7.32
N ASP A 45 -3.69 -16.63 -8.15
CA ASP A 45 -3.55 -18.02 -7.71
C ASP A 45 -2.14 -18.34 -7.16
N LYS A 46 -1.16 -17.46 -7.40
CA LYS A 46 0.22 -17.59 -6.90
C LYS A 46 0.48 -16.77 -5.63
N GLY A 47 -0.55 -16.14 -5.07
CA GLY A 47 -0.46 -15.22 -3.94
C GLY A 47 -0.41 -13.76 -4.39
N TYR A 48 0.14 -12.90 -3.54
CA TYR A 48 0.21 -11.47 -3.81
C TYR A 48 1.38 -11.08 -4.72
N GLU A 49 1.08 -10.26 -5.74
CA GLU A 49 2.07 -9.63 -6.61
C GLU A 49 2.13 -8.12 -6.32
N LEU A 50 3.36 -7.60 -6.16
CA LEU A 50 3.60 -6.18 -5.88
C LEU A 50 4.01 -5.44 -7.15
N HIS A 51 3.28 -4.37 -7.47
CA HIS A 51 3.58 -3.43 -8.54
C HIS A 51 3.80 -2.02 -7.99
N GLY A 52 4.56 -1.20 -8.70
CA GLY A 52 4.75 0.21 -8.38
C GLY A 52 4.82 1.05 -9.64
N GLU A 53 4.18 2.21 -9.63
CA GLU A 53 4.10 3.12 -10.77
C GLU A 53 4.11 4.58 -10.31
N GLY A 54 4.85 5.41 -11.05
CA GLY A 54 4.96 6.84 -10.81
C GLY A 54 6.32 7.42 -11.18
N THR A 55 6.51 8.69 -10.84
CA THR A 55 7.71 9.48 -11.19
C THR A 55 8.32 10.22 -10.00
N GLY A 56 7.86 9.95 -8.78
CA GLY A 56 8.41 10.57 -7.57
C GLY A 56 9.82 10.10 -7.21
N ASP A 57 10.34 10.60 -6.09
CA ASP A 57 11.70 10.31 -5.63
C ASP A 57 11.98 8.80 -5.52
N LYS A 58 12.86 8.32 -6.41
CA LYS A 58 13.21 6.91 -6.55
C LYS A 58 13.82 6.31 -5.28
N HIS A 59 14.56 7.10 -4.50
CA HIS A 59 15.18 6.61 -3.27
C HIS A 59 14.12 6.20 -2.24
N LEU A 60 13.07 7.00 -2.12
CA LEU A 60 11.95 6.72 -1.21
C LEU A 60 11.10 5.56 -1.71
N THR A 61 10.85 5.47 -3.02
CA THR A 61 10.06 4.38 -3.59
C THR A 61 10.82 3.05 -3.54
N ASP A 62 12.14 3.04 -3.77
CA ASP A 62 12.95 1.83 -3.67
C ASP A 62 12.99 1.30 -2.23
N ALA A 63 13.20 2.19 -1.25
CA ALA A 63 13.18 1.83 0.17
C ALA A 63 11.81 1.28 0.60
N THR A 64 10.73 1.88 0.07
CA THR A 64 9.36 1.41 0.32
C THR A 64 9.12 0.05 -0.33
N PHE A 65 9.46 -0.12 -1.61
CA PHE A 65 9.29 -1.39 -2.34
C PHE A 65 10.04 -2.54 -1.66
N ALA A 66 11.27 -2.30 -1.20
CA ALA A 66 12.06 -3.30 -0.49
C ALA A 66 11.36 -3.79 0.80
N GLN A 67 10.68 -2.90 1.54
CA GLN A 67 9.92 -3.29 2.72
C GLN A 67 8.61 -4.00 2.36
N LEU A 68 7.87 -3.47 1.38
CA LEU A 68 6.60 -4.06 0.95
C LEU A 68 6.78 -5.49 0.44
N LYS A 69 7.87 -5.77 -0.29
CA LYS A 69 8.19 -7.12 -0.78
C LYS A 69 8.43 -8.16 0.32
N LEU A 70 8.69 -7.73 1.56
CA LEU A 70 8.88 -8.62 2.71
C LEU A 70 7.57 -8.97 3.43
N LEU A 71 6.45 -8.34 3.05
CA LEU A 71 5.16 -8.64 3.65
C LEU A 71 4.70 -10.04 3.25
N SER A 72 4.22 -10.81 4.22
CA SER A 72 3.50 -12.05 3.96
C SER A 72 2.06 -11.76 3.54
N ASP A 73 1.43 -12.75 2.89
CA ASP A 73 0.00 -12.70 2.54
C ASP A 73 -0.89 -12.39 3.75
N SER A 74 -0.56 -12.94 4.93
CA SER A 74 -1.29 -12.66 6.18
C SER A 74 -1.13 -11.22 6.66
N GLN A 75 0.02 -10.60 6.46
CA GLN A 75 0.25 -9.19 6.78
C GLN A 75 -0.51 -8.29 5.78
N ILE A 76 -0.54 -8.64 4.50
CA ILE A 76 -1.32 -7.91 3.48
C ILE A 76 -2.81 -8.01 3.80
N MET A 77 -3.32 -9.20 4.12
CA MET A 77 -4.71 -9.38 4.55
C MET A 77 -5.05 -8.62 5.84
N SER A 78 -4.07 -8.46 6.74
CA SER A 78 -4.25 -7.62 7.93
C SER A 78 -4.43 -6.15 7.54
N LEU A 79 -3.68 -5.65 6.57
CA LEU A 79 -3.86 -4.29 6.02
C LEU A 79 -5.25 -4.12 5.40
N VAL A 80 -5.74 -5.11 4.63
CA VAL A 80 -7.11 -5.11 4.09
C VAL A 80 -8.16 -5.03 5.21
N ALA A 81 -8.00 -5.82 6.27
CA ALA A 81 -8.94 -5.80 7.38
C ALA A 81 -8.91 -4.45 8.12
N GLU A 82 -7.74 -3.81 8.23
CA GLU A 82 -7.60 -2.48 8.82
C GLU A 82 -8.30 -1.40 7.97
N THR A 83 -8.12 -1.39 6.65
CA THR A 83 -8.76 -0.41 5.76
C THR A 83 -10.28 -0.56 5.74
N GLN A 84 -10.80 -1.79 5.80
CA GLN A 84 -12.23 -2.06 5.93
C GLN A 84 -12.80 -1.50 7.24
N LYS A 85 -12.12 -1.73 8.37
CA LYS A 85 -12.51 -1.19 9.68
C LYS A 85 -12.45 0.34 9.74
N ALA A 86 -11.50 0.95 9.04
CA ALA A 86 -11.40 2.40 8.95
C ALA A 86 -12.58 2.99 8.15
N SER A 87 -13.04 2.28 7.12
CA SER A 87 -14.13 2.73 6.26
C SER A 87 -15.52 2.69 6.91
N THR A 88 -15.71 1.90 7.97
CA THR A 88 -16.99 1.80 8.70
C THR A 88 -17.11 2.78 9.86
N LYS A 89 -16.07 3.58 10.13
CA LYS A 89 -16.05 4.60 11.19
C LYS A 89 -16.53 5.99 10.74
N ASN A 90 -17.11 6.07 9.54
CA ASN A 90 -17.66 7.31 8.98
C ASN A 90 -19.18 7.21 8.83
#